data_AF-A0AA42NMX9-F1
#
_entry.id   AF-A0AA42NMX9-F1
#
_cell.length_a   1.000
_cell.length_b   1.000
_cell.length_c   1.000
_cell.angle_alpha   90.00
_cell.angle_beta   90.00
_cell.angle_gamma   90.00
#
_symmetry.space_group_name_H-M   'P 1'
#
loop_
_entity.id
_entity.type
_entity.pdbx_description
1 polymer ?
#
loop_
_entity_poly.entity_id
_entity_poly.type
_entity_poly.pdbx_seq_one_letter_code
_entity_poly.pdbx_strand_id
1 'polypeptide(L)'
;MHAEKTTPITINVRQNSFTYIAKAKGFKPSASCTAGARQAAEALARKLGLAPGVLQEQQDADLAYGCSRFVHPGEQQQSAGGES
;
A
#
# COMPACT_ATOMS: atom_id res chain seq x y z
N MET A 1 -9.24 26.16 -2.14
CA MET A 1 -8.76 24.98 -1.40
C MET A 1 -9.03 23.77 -2.28
N HIS A 2 -8.10 23.40 -3.16
CA HIS A 2 -8.26 22.25 -4.06
C HIS A 2 -7.93 20.98 -3.26
N ALA A 3 -8.95 20.32 -2.72
CA ALA A 3 -8.84 18.92 -2.33
C ALA A 3 -8.75 18.12 -3.64
N GLU A 4 -7.53 17.99 -4.16
CA GLU A 4 -7.25 17.04 -5.24
C GLU A 4 -7.75 15.69 -4.76
N LYS A 5 -8.78 15.15 -5.42
CA LYS A 5 -9.41 13.89 -5.02
C LYS A 5 -8.45 12.75 -5.31
N THR A 6 -7.47 12.57 -4.44
CA THR A 6 -6.59 11.41 -4.44
C THR A 6 -7.45 10.19 -4.18
N THR A 7 -7.64 9.37 -5.22
CA THR A 7 -8.47 8.19 -5.11
C THR A 7 -7.81 7.23 -4.12
N PRO A 8 -8.58 6.66 -3.18
CA PRO A 8 -8.02 5.75 -2.20
C PRO A 8 -7.46 4.52 -2.90
N ILE A 9 -6.16 4.28 -2.70
CA ILE A 9 -5.43 3.19 -3.34
C ILE A 9 -5.54 1.98 -2.43
N THR A 10 -6.23 0.96 -2.90
CA THR A 10 -6.34 -0.30 -2.18
C THR A 10 -5.18 -1.21 -2.53
N ILE A 11 -4.38 -1.61 -1.54
CA ILE A 11 -3.31 -2.60 -1.65
C ILE A 11 -3.79 -3.91 -1.04
N ASN A 12 -3.75 -4.99 -1.80
CA ASN A 12 -4.09 -6.33 -1.34
C ASN A 12 -2.81 -7.12 -1.22
N VAL A 13 -2.58 -7.70 -0.06
CA VAL A 13 -1.42 -8.54 0.22
C VAL A 13 -1.89 -9.95 0.41
N ARG A 14 -1.31 -10.86 -0.37
CA ARG A 14 -1.56 -12.29 -0.28
C ARG A 14 -0.30 -13.01 0.16
N GLN A 15 -0.39 -13.77 1.24
CA GLN A 15 0.66 -14.71 1.60
C GLN A 15 0.66 -15.89 0.64
N ASN A 16 1.83 -16.22 0.12
CA ASN A 16 2.09 -17.37 -0.73
C ASN A 16 3.28 -18.15 -0.17
N SER A 17 3.01 -19.25 0.51
CA SER A 17 3.95 -20.17 1.18
C SER A 17 4.91 -19.50 2.18
N PHE A 18 5.85 -18.68 1.70
CA PHE A 18 6.86 -17.96 2.49
C PHE A 18 7.05 -16.49 2.08
N THR A 19 6.26 -16.00 1.12
CA THR A 19 6.38 -14.63 0.62
C THR A 19 5.01 -13.94 0.63
N TYR A 20 5.01 -12.64 0.87
CA TYR A 20 3.82 -11.79 0.85
C TYR A 20 3.84 -10.96 -0.42
N ILE A 21 2.82 -11.11 -1.25
CA ILE A 21 2.70 -10.42 -2.54
C ILE A 21 1.66 -9.31 -2.40
N ALA A 22 2.12 -8.06 -2.42
CA ALA A 22 1.31 -6.85 -2.44
C ALA A 22 0.97 -6.42 -3.87
N LYS A 23 -0.31 -6.14 -4.11
CA LYS A 23 -0.84 -5.64 -5.39
C LYS A 23 -1.78 -4.47 -5.16
N ALA A 24 -1.58 -3.37 -5.87
CA ALA A 24 -2.41 -2.18 -5.77
C ALA A 24 -3.51 -2.24 -6.83
N LYS A 25 -4.76 -2.00 -6.42
CA LYS A 25 -5.92 -1.99 -7.31
C LYS A 25 -5.82 -0.76 -8.21
N GLY A 26 -5.83 -0.98 -9.53
CA GLY A 26 -5.67 0.09 -10.53
C GLY A 26 -4.23 0.42 -10.91
N PHE A 27 -3.24 -0.24 -10.29
CA PHE A 27 -1.83 -0.04 -10.59
C PHE A 27 -1.21 -1.32 -11.16
N LYS A 28 -0.37 -1.16 -12.20
CA LYS A 28 0.39 -2.26 -12.81
C LYS A 28 1.48 -2.85 -11.88
N PRO A 29 2.24 -2.05 -11.09
CA PRO A 29 3.31 -2.62 -10.26
C PRO A 29 2.76 -3.45 -9.09
N SER A 30 3.56 -4.46 -8.71
CA SER A 30 3.40 -5.26 -7.50
C SER A 30 4.71 -5.26 -6.70
N ALA A 31 4.61 -5.60 -5.43
CA ALA A 31 5.76 -5.82 -4.57
C ALA A 31 5.63 -7.17 -3.88
N SER A 32 6.75 -7.80 -3.60
CA SER A 32 6.79 -9.01 -2.78
C SER A 32 7.78 -8.79 -1.64
N CYS A 33 7.47 -9.34 -0.48
CA CYS A 33 8.35 -9.28 0.68
C CYS A 33 8.20 -10.55 1.50
N THR A 34 9.29 -11.10 2.01
CA THR A 34 9.26 -12.26 2.93
C THR A 34 9.14 -11.84 4.40
N ALA A 35 9.34 -10.55 4.71
CA ALA A 35 9.33 -10.04 6.08
C ALA A 35 7.93 -9.94 6.69
N GLY A 36 6.89 -9.72 5.88
CA GLY A 36 5.51 -9.60 6.37
C GLY A 36 4.57 -8.90 5.40
N ALA A 37 3.27 -8.99 5.69
CA ALA A 37 2.24 -8.38 4.85
C ALA A 37 2.35 -6.86 4.79
N ARG A 38 2.58 -6.22 5.95
CA ARG A 38 2.79 -4.76 6.06
C ARG A 38 4.00 -4.29 5.25
N GLN A 39 5.14 -4.95 5.42
CA GLN A 39 6.38 -4.65 4.68
C GLN A 39 6.17 -4.76 3.16
N ALA A 40 5.41 -5.75 2.68
CA ALA A 40 5.08 -5.86 1.26
C ALA A 40 4.20 -4.69 0.78
N ALA A 41 3.19 -4.28 1.56
CA ALA A 41 2.35 -3.13 1.24
C ALA A 41 3.14 -1.82 1.24
N GLU A 42 4.01 -1.61 2.22
CA GLU A 42 4.88 -0.45 2.33
C GLU A 42 5.87 -0.38 1.16
N ALA A 43 6.49 -1.50 0.78
CA ALA A 43 7.35 -1.56 -0.39
C ALA A 43 6.60 -1.19 -1.67
N LEU A 44 5.34 -1.62 -1.82
CA LEU A 44 4.51 -1.23 -2.95
C LEU A 44 4.15 0.26 -2.92
N ALA A 45 3.72 0.77 -1.78
CA ALA A 45 3.39 2.18 -1.61
C ALA A 45 4.59 3.07 -1.98
N ARG A 46 5.79 2.74 -1.49
CA ARG A 46 7.03 3.46 -1.83
C ARG A 46 7.33 3.42 -3.32
N LYS A 47 7.13 2.27 -4.00
CA LYS A 47 7.27 2.17 -5.47
C LYS A 47 6.27 3.04 -6.22
N LEU A 48 5.11 3.30 -5.63
CA LEU A 48 4.05 4.15 -6.20
C LEU A 48 4.23 5.64 -5.86
N GLY A 49 5.25 6.01 -5.08
CA GLY A 49 5.42 7.39 -4.57
C GLY A 49 4.44 7.76 -3.45
N LEU A 50 3.89 6.75 -2.77
CA LEU A 50 2.94 6.91 -1.68
C LEU A 50 3.63 6.80 -0.32
N ALA A 51 3.09 7.49 0.68
CA ALA A 51 3.63 7.49 2.04
C ALA A 51 3.24 6.20 2.80
N PRO A 52 4.19 5.29 3.11
CA PRO A 52 3.86 4.06 3.82
C PRO A 52 3.26 4.30 5.22
N GLY A 53 3.54 5.46 5.83
CA GLY A 53 3.05 5.83 7.16
C GLY A 53 1.54 6.09 7.25
N VAL A 54 0.86 6.32 6.11
CA VAL A 54 -0.60 6.52 6.08
C VAL A 54 -1.34 5.30 5.54
N LEU A 55 -0.65 4.16 5.37
CA LEU A 55 -1.28 2.89 5.05
C LEU A 55 -2.10 2.40 6.24
N GLN A 56 -3.41 2.35 6.06
CA GLN A 56 -4.31 1.81 7.06
C GLN A 56 -4.60 0.34 6.74
N GLU A 57 -4.23 -0.55 7.66
CA GLU A 57 -4.54 -1.97 7.56
C GLU A 57 -6.03 -2.19 7.83
N GLN A 58 -6.72 -2.75 6.84
CA GLN A 58 -8.08 -3.27 6.94
C GLN A 58 -7.97 -4.77 7.16
N GLN A 59 -8.04 -5.19 8.42
CA GLN A 59 -8.24 -6.60 8.77
C GLN A 59 -9.71 -6.93 8.50
N ASP A 60 -9.96 -7.54 7.35
CA ASP A 60 -11.29 -8.02 7.02
C ASP A 60 -11.43 -9.44 7.55
N ALA A 61 -12.43 -9.68 8.41
CA ALA A 61 -12.69 -11.02 8.94
C ALA A 61 -13.15 -12.00 7.84
N ASP A 62 -13.57 -11.48 6.68
CA ASP A 62 -13.94 -12.26 5.49
C ASP A 62 -12.73 -12.58 4.58
N LEU A 63 -11.58 -11.93 4.80
CA LEU A 63 -10.38 -12.25 4.04
C LEU A 63 -9.83 -13.62 4.47
N ALA A 64 -9.62 -14.50 3.49
CA ALA A 64 -9.03 -15.82 3.71
C ALA A 64 -7.73 -15.72 4.53
N TYR A 65 -7.53 -16.66 5.46
CA TYR A 65 -6.36 -16.70 6.33
C TYR A 65 -5.05 -16.45 5.56
N GLY A 66 -4.30 -15.42 5.95
CA GLY A 66 -3.07 -14.99 5.25
C GLY A 66 -3.25 -13.97 4.13
N CYS A 67 -4.45 -13.42 3.95
CA CYS A 67 -4.68 -12.22 3.13
C CYS A 67 -4.84 -10.99 4.03
N SER A 68 -4.17 -9.89 3.69
CA SER A 68 -4.29 -8.61 4.38
C SER A 68 -4.59 -7.51 3.38
N ARG A 69 -5.46 -6.58 3.73
CA ARG A 69 -5.80 -5.43 2.88
C ARG A 69 -5.28 -4.17 3.53
N PHE A 70 -4.67 -3.30 2.75
CA PHE A 70 -4.22 -1.98 3.18
C PHE A 70 -4.88 -0.94 2.28
N VAL A 71 -5.31 0.16 2.86
CA VAL A 71 -5.89 1.29 2.13
C VAL A 71 -5.01 2.49 2.37
N HIS A 72 -4.54 3.09 1.27
CA HIS A 72 -3.86 4.36 1.29
C HIS A 72 -4.86 5.44 0.87
N PRO A 73 -4.96 6.58 1.56
CA PRO A 73 -5.82 7.71 1.17
C PRO A 73 -5.40 8.39 -0.14
N GLY A 74 -4.46 7.79 -0.89
CA GLY A 74 -3.90 8.35 -2.11
C GLY A 74 -2.94 9.53 -1.92
N GLU A 75 -2.75 10.05 -0.70
CA GLU A 75 -1.77 11.11 -0.38
C GLU A 75 -0.40 10.77 -0.99
N GLN A 76 -0.12 11.32 -2.18
CA GLN A 76 1.21 11.26 -2.75
C GLN A 76 2.08 11.98 -1.72
N GLN A 77 3.21 11.37 -1.36
CA GLN A 77 4.20 12.11 -0.58
C GLN A 77 4.66 13.22 -1.53
N GLN A 78 4.01 14.39 -1.49
CA GLN A 78 4.50 15.58 -2.16
C GLN A 78 5.89 15.75 -1.60
N SER A 79 6.87 15.41 -2.43
CA SER A 79 8.26 15.75 -2.19
C SER A 79 8.27 17.25 -1.94
N ALA A 80 8.27 17.64 -0.67
CA ALA A 80 8.62 18.97 -0.24
C ALA A 80 10.12 19.11 -0.55
N GLY A 81 10.42 19.34 -1.83
CA GLY A 81 11.54 20.18 -2.19
C GLY A 81 11.22 21.56 -1.66
N GLY A 82 11.64 21.80 -0.42
CA GLY A 82 11.63 23.10 0.25
C GLY A 82 13.04 23.39 0.73
N GLU A 83 13.89 23.68 -0.26
CA GLU A 83 15.02 24.62 -0.25
C GLU A 83 15.35 25.28 1.11
N SER A 84 16.60 25.11 1.55
CA SER A 84 17.40 26.13 2.25
C SER A 84 18.88 25.83 2.03
#